data_AF-A0A966AWJ7-F1
#
_entry.id   AF-A0A966AWJ7-F1
#
_cell.length_a   1.000
_cell.length_b   1.000
_cell.length_c   1.000
_cell.angle_alpha   90.00
_cell.angle_beta   90.00
_cell.angle_gamma   90.00
#
_symmetry.space_group_name_H-M   'P 1'
#
loop_
_entity.id
_entity.type
_entity.pdbx_description
1 polymer ?
#
loop_
_entity_poly.entity_id
_entity_poly.type
_entity_poly.pdbx_seq_one_letter_code
_entity_poly.pdbx_strand_id
1 'polypeptide(L)'
;PRRGPQLFVSRANAGLVVYLFENEVPEIQEGSVRIVAVAREANPPSRSVGPRTKVAVDSIEREVDPVGACIGARGSRIQQVVNELRGEKIDVIRWSQDASQYIANSLSPARVEVVRLVDPEGQHAHVLVPPDQLSLAIGREGQNVRLAARLTGWKIDIKNSTEYDQSSEDAVVAELISQREEEEALQREAEERIAVEQAARAEEDARLRELYPLPEDEEGYAEDGEYYEDAEASGEVPVAEAVEESFETAETELQAEDQSEQQGDAPDSELAPSASDDEEGAR
;
A
#
# COMPACT_ATOMS: atom_id res chain seq x y z
N PRO A 1 0.88 -36.95 -7.20
CA PRO A 1 -0.52 -36.50 -7.38
C PRO A 1 -1.17 -36.16 -6.02
N ARG A 2 -1.47 -34.87 -5.79
CA ARG A 2 -2.25 -34.41 -4.64
C ARG A 2 -3.70 -34.91 -4.81
N ARG A 3 -4.06 -36.03 -4.16
CA ARG A 3 -5.40 -36.61 -4.20
C ARG A 3 -6.11 -36.31 -2.88
N GLY A 4 -6.98 -35.31 -2.89
CA GLY A 4 -7.80 -34.87 -1.76
C GLY A 4 -7.85 -33.34 -1.62
N PRO A 5 -8.93 -32.79 -1.03
CA PRO A 5 -9.01 -31.36 -0.74
C PRO A 5 -7.90 -30.95 0.25
N GLN A 6 -7.24 -29.82 -0.03
CA GLN A 6 -6.15 -29.30 0.80
C GLN A 6 -6.62 -28.06 1.54
N LEU A 7 -6.36 -28.01 2.85
CA LEU A 7 -6.62 -26.83 3.68
C LEU A 7 -5.33 -26.02 3.83
N PHE A 8 -5.34 -24.79 3.36
CA PHE A 8 -4.28 -23.82 3.59
C PHE A 8 -4.69 -22.88 4.72
N VAL A 9 -3.79 -22.68 5.69
CA VAL A 9 -4.03 -21.80 6.84
C VAL A 9 -2.95 -20.74 6.92
N SER A 10 -3.34 -19.52 7.30
CA SER A 10 -2.41 -18.41 7.51
C SER A 10 -2.69 -17.77 8.85
N ARG A 11 -1.64 -17.59 9.65
CA ARG A 11 -1.71 -16.82 10.91
C ARG A 11 -1.49 -15.33 10.70
N ALA A 12 -1.17 -14.89 9.48
CA ALA A 12 -0.83 -13.50 9.17
C ALA A 12 -2.06 -12.63 8.85
N ASN A 13 -3.21 -13.23 8.55
CA ASN A 13 -4.42 -12.49 8.16
C ASN A 13 -4.98 -11.67 9.33
N ALA A 14 -5.42 -10.43 9.08
CA ALA A 14 -6.03 -9.56 10.09
C ALA A 14 -7.33 -10.15 10.69
N GLY A 15 -8.09 -10.94 9.92
CA GLY A 15 -9.30 -11.63 10.37
C GLY A 15 -9.07 -12.60 11.54
N LEU A 16 -7.85 -13.13 11.70
CA LEU A 16 -7.51 -13.91 12.90
C LEU A 16 -7.61 -13.05 14.16
N VAL A 17 -7.17 -11.79 14.10
CA VAL A 17 -7.23 -10.88 15.25
C VAL A 17 -8.69 -10.58 15.60
N VAL A 18 -9.52 -10.29 14.60
CA VAL A 18 -10.96 -10.05 14.79
C VAL A 18 -11.60 -11.23 15.51
N TYR A 19 -11.38 -12.46 15.02
CA TYR A 19 -11.93 -13.67 15.61
C TYR A 19 -11.45 -13.91 17.06
N LEU A 20 -10.17 -13.66 17.35
CA LEU A 20 -9.64 -13.80 18.71
C LEU A 20 -10.24 -12.79 19.67
N PHE A 21 -10.43 -11.54 19.25
CA PHE A 21 -11.10 -10.53 20.07
C PHE A 21 -12.57 -10.85 20.29
N GLU A 22 -13.29 -11.33 19.27
CA GLU A 22 -14.68 -11.75 19.39
C GLU A 22 -14.85 -12.91 20.38
N ASN A 23 -13.92 -13.87 20.41
CA ASN A 23 -13.96 -15.00 21.34
C ASN A 23 -13.53 -14.62 22.77
N GLU A 24 -12.67 -13.61 22.94
CA GLU A 24 -12.13 -13.20 24.25
C GLU A 24 -12.95 -12.09 24.94
N VAL A 25 -13.66 -11.27 24.17
CA VAL A 25 -14.39 -10.09 24.66
C VAL A 25 -15.90 -10.29 24.47
N PRO A 26 -16.65 -10.64 25.53
CA PRO A 26 -18.10 -10.84 25.47
C PRO A 26 -18.86 -9.64 24.87
N GLU A 27 -18.39 -8.43 25.17
CA GLU A 27 -19.00 -7.19 24.69
C GLU A 27 -18.91 -7.04 23.16
N ILE A 28 -17.92 -7.68 22.51
CA ILE A 28 -17.81 -7.75 21.05
C ILE A 28 -18.74 -8.83 20.50
N GLN A 29 -18.82 -9.97 21.17
CA GLN A 29 -19.69 -11.09 20.78
C GLN A 29 -21.18 -10.71 20.86
N GLU A 30 -21.57 -9.94 21.87
CA GLU A 30 -22.93 -9.43 22.08
C GLU A 30 -23.26 -8.24 21.15
N GLY A 31 -22.24 -7.61 20.56
CA GLY A 31 -22.38 -6.49 19.64
C GLY A 31 -22.45 -5.10 20.30
N SER A 32 -22.30 -4.98 21.62
CA SER A 32 -22.23 -3.68 22.32
C SER A 32 -20.98 -2.89 21.93
N VAL A 33 -19.87 -3.59 21.66
CA VAL A 33 -18.62 -3.04 21.14
C VAL A 33 -18.36 -3.61 19.75
N ARG A 34 -17.89 -2.78 18.82
CA ARG A 34 -17.53 -3.20 17.46
C ARG A 34 -16.08 -2.89 17.13
N ILE A 35 -15.45 -3.79 16.39
CA ILE A 35 -14.14 -3.55 15.77
C ILE A 35 -14.40 -2.82 14.44
N VAL A 36 -13.87 -1.61 14.31
CA VAL A 36 -14.07 -0.78 13.11
C VAL A 36 -13.01 -1.07 12.06
N ALA A 37 -11.74 -1.17 12.49
CA ALA A 37 -10.62 -1.40 11.59
C ALA A 37 -9.50 -2.14 12.31
N VAL A 38 -8.71 -2.90 11.54
CA VAL A 38 -7.52 -3.60 12.03
C VAL A 38 -6.38 -3.37 11.06
N ALA A 39 -5.29 -2.77 11.54
CA ALA A 39 -4.05 -2.63 10.79
C ALA A 39 -3.02 -3.57 11.41
N ARG A 40 -2.58 -4.58 10.64
CA ARG A 40 -1.70 -5.65 11.13
C ARG A 40 -0.44 -5.78 10.29
N GLU A 41 0.71 -5.83 10.97
CA GLU A 41 1.99 -6.23 10.41
C GLU A 41 2.46 -7.51 11.11
N ALA A 42 1.98 -8.67 10.65
CA ALA A 42 2.33 -9.97 11.24
C ALA A 42 3.76 -10.41 10.87
N ASN A 43 4.23 -10.06 9.68
CA ASN A 43 5.58 -10.38 9.18
C ASN A 43 6.24 -9.08 8.69
N PRO A 44 6.83 -8.28 9.59
CA PRO A 44 7.51 -7.06 9.19
C PRO A 44 8.75 -7.38 8.31
N PRO A 45 9.16 -6.46 7.42
CA PRO A 45 10.21 -6.70 6.43
C PRO A 45 11.59 -6.92 7.06
N SER A 46 11.82 -6.32 8.22
CA SER A 46 13.07 -6.36 8.94
C SER A 46 12.95 -7.23 10.18
N ARG A 47 13.91 -8.14 10.42
CA ARG A 47 14.01 -8.94 11.66
C ARG A 47 14.17 -8.08 12.92
N SER A 48 14.55 -6.83 12.71
CA SER A 48 14.69 -5.82 13.75
C SER A 48 13.31 -5.45 14.32
N VAL A 49 12.27 -5.44 13.49
CA VAL A 49 10.91 -5.04 13.86
C VAL A 49 10.11 -6.29 14.25
N GLY A 50 9.38 -6.21 15.37
CA GLY A 50 8.47 -7.29 15.81
C GLY A 50 7.07 -7.13 15.21
N PRO A 51 6.26 -8.21 15.22
CA PRO A 51 4.88 -8.12 14.78
C PRO A 51 4.09 -7.16 15.67
N ARG A 52 3.27 -6.32 15.03
CA ARG A 52 2.43 -5.35 15.73
C ARG A 52 1.11 -5.16 15.01
N THR A 53 0.05 -5.02 15.79
CA THR A 53 -1.30 -4.75 15.31
C THR A 53 -1.89 -3.55 16.04
N LYS A 54 -2.60 -2.71 15.29
CA LYS A 54 -3.49 -1.69 15.82
C LYS A 54 -4.93 -2.10 15.54
N VAL A 55 -5.78 -2.02 16.55
CA VAL A 55 -7.21 -2.35 16.47
C VAL A 55 -8.00 -1.11 16.88
N ALA A 56 -8.86 -0.63 15.99
CA ALA A 56 -9.77 0.47 16.27
C ALA A 56 -11.12 -0.10 16.73
N VAL A 57 -11.56 0.31 17.91
CA VAL A 57 -12.80 -0.15 18.53
C VAL A 57 -13.73 1.02 18.82
N ASP A 58 -15.02 0.77 18.65
CA ASP A 58 -16.10 1.71 18.91
C ASP A 58 -17.15 1.06 19.79
N SER A 59 -17.87 1.84 20.58
CA SER A 59 -18.98 1.35 21.41
C SER A 59 -20.29 1.87 20.87
N ILE A 60 -21.25 0.96 20.68
CA ILE A 60 -22.64 1.30 20.36
C ILE A 60 -23.32 1.87 21.62
N GLU A 61 -22.96 1.34 22.78
CA GLU A 61 -23.48 1.74 24.08
C GLU A 61 -22.60 2.81 24.74
N ARG A 62 -23.18 3.96 25.07
CA ARG A 62 -22.43 5.10 25.65
C ARG A 62 -21.83 4.81 27.03
N GLU A 63 -22.42 3.88 27.77
CA GLU A 63 -22.00 3.52 29.13
C GLU A 63 -20.83 2.52 29.14
N VAL A 64 -20.54 1.89 27.99
CA VAL A 64 -19.47 0.90 27.85
C VAL A 64 -18.23 1.58 27.25
N ASP A 65 -17.10 1.45 27.93
CA ASP A 65 -15.80 1.88 27.39
C ASP A 65 -15.23 0.76 26.49
N PRO A 66 -15.12 0.98 25.16
CA PRO A 66 -14.70 -0.08 24.25
C PRO A 66 -13.24 -0.48 24.45
N VAL A 67 -12.38 0.47 24.85
CA VAL A 67 -10.95 0.19 25.11
C VAL A 67 -10.80 -0.63 26.39
N GLY A 68 -11.47 -0.23 27.47
CA GLY A 68 -11.48 -0.96 28.74
C GLY A 68 -12.04 -2.38 28.61
N ALA A 69 -13.12 -2.56 27.86
CA ALA A 69 -13.70 -3.88 27.57
C ALA A 69 -12.70 -4.80 26.87
N CYS A 70 -11.98 -4.29 25.87
CA CYS A 70 -10.99 -5.06 25.11
C CYS A 70 -9.72 -5.38 25.91
N ILE A 71 -9.29 -4.48 26.80
CA ILE A 71 -8.11 -4.69 27.64
C ILE A 71 -8.43 -5.70 28.76
N GLY A 72 -9.60 -5.58 29.38
CA GLY A 72 -10.00 -6.37 30.54
C GLY A 72 -9.25 -5.98 31.83
N ALA A 73 -9.59 -6.63 32.94
CA ALA A 73 -8.99 -6.33 34.24
C ALA A 73 -7.46 -6.52 34.21
N ARG A 74 -6.70 -5.44 34.42
CA ARG A 74 -5.23 -5.42 34.35
C ARG A 74 -4.67 -5.95 33.01
N GLY A 75 -5.41 -5.85 31.92
CA GLY A 75 -4.94 -6.34 30.61
C GLY A 75 -5.10 -7.85 30.40
N SER A 76 -5.89 -8.55 31.22
CA SER A 76 -6.00 -10.01 31.14
C SER A 76 -6.52 -10.53 29.80
N ARG A 77 -7.47 -9.80 29.18
CA ARG A 77 -8.08 -10.20 27.89
C ARG A 77 -7.10 -9.97 26.75
N ILE A 78 -6.58 -8.76 26.63
CA ILE A 78 -5.60 -8.44 25.59
C ILE A 78 -4.35 -9.31 25.69
N GLN A 79 -3.89 -9.66 26.90
CA GLN A 79 -2.73 -10.53 27.08
C GLN A 79 -2.98 -11.97 26.58
N GLN A 80 -4.21 -12.48 26.67
CA GLN A 80 -4.56 -13.79 26.11
C GLN A 80 -4.48 -13.78 24.59
N VAL A 81 -5.02 -12.75 23.94
CA VAL A 81 -4.90 -12.56 22.49
C VAL A 81 -3.44 -12.42 22.06
N VAL A 82 -2.65 -11.62 22.78
CA VAL A 82 -1.19 -11.45 22.53
C VAL A 82 -0.46 -12.79 22.65
N ASN A 83 -0.78 -13.60 23.66
CA ASN A 83 -0.14 -14.89 23.87
C ASN A 83 -0.48 -15.87 22.73
N GLU A 84 -1.74 -15.89 22.26
CA GLU A 84 -2.13 -16.69 21.10
C GLU A 84 -1.39 -16.23 19.83
N LEU A 85 -1.18 -14.93 19.65
CA LEU A 85 -0.38 -14.37 18.55
C LEU A 85 1.15 -14.45 18.77
N ARG A 86 1.62 -15.26 19.73
CA ARG A 86 3.05 -15.50 20.02
C ARG A 86 3.82 -14.24 20.42
N GLY A 87 3.17 -13.35 21.18
CA GLY A 87 3.80 -12.13 21.69
C GLY A 87 3.74 -10.93 20.75
N GLU A 88 2.86 -10.97 19.74
CA GLU A 88 2.57 -9.81 18.88
C GLU A 88 2.05 -8.64 19.72
N LYS A 89 2.62 -7.44 19.53
CA LYS A 89 2.18 -6.24 20.27
C LYS A 89 0.87 -5.74 19.70
N ILE A 90 -0.14 -5.56 20.55
CA ILE A 90 -1.46 -5.08 20.12
C ILE A 90 -1.75 -3.75 20.81
N ASP A 91 -2.06 -2.73 20.02
CA ASP A 91 -2.58 -1.46 20.51
C ASP A 91 -4.08 -1.41 20.23
N VAL A 92 -4.89 -1.26 21.29
CA VAL A 92 -6.33 -1.02 21.18
C VAL A 92 -6.58 0.47 21.24
N ILE A 93 -7.26 1.00 20.23
CA ILE A 93 -7.42 2.42 19.99
C ILE A 93 -8.91 2.74 19.91
N ARG A 94 -9.32 3.84 20.55
CA ARG A 94 -10.69 4.34 20.43
C ARG A 94 -10.90 4.96 19.06
N TRP A 95 -11.85 4.42 18.30
CA TRP A 95 -12.31 5.04 17.08
C TRP A 95 -13.09 6.33 17.37
N SER A 96 -13.01 7.31 16.48
CA SER A 96 -13.80 8.55 16.54
C SER A 96 -14.29 8.88 15.14
N GLN A 97 -15.47 9.52 15.07
CA GLN A 97 -16.00 10.09 13.83
C GLN A 97 -15.20 11.32 13.38
N ASP A 98 -14.62 12.05 14.33
CA ASP A 98 -13.70 13.14 14.01
C ASP A 98 -12.35 12.58 13.60
N ALA A 99 -11.94 12.85 12.35
CA ALA A 99 -10.69 12.36 11.78
C ALA A 99 -9.48 12.83 12.60
N SER A 100 -9.49 14.07 13.09
CA SER A 100 -8.38 14.63 13.86
C SER A 100 -8.16 13.85 15.15
N GLN A 101 -9.23 13.60 15.92
CA GLN A 101 -9.19 12.75 17.11
C GLN A 101 -8.82 11.31 16.78
N TYR A 102 -9.35 10.74 15.70
CA TYR A 102 -9.05 9.35 15.36
C TYR A 102 -7.57 9.15 14.98
N ILE A 103 -7.00 10.08 14.20
CA ILE A 103 -5.57 10.11 13.89
C ILE A 103 -4.73 10.25 15.16
N ALA A 104 -5.08 11.20 16.05
CA ALA A 104 -4.37 11.37 17.31
C ALA A 104 -4.38 10.09 18.16
N ASN A 105 -5.55 9.44 18.28
CA ASN A 105 -5.69 8.18 19.02
C ASN A 105 -4.87 7.05 18.37
N SER A 106 -4.79 7.01 17.04
CA SER A 106 -4.10 5.94 16.30
C SER A 106 -2.58 5.93 16.50
N LEU A 107 -1.99 7.08 16.83
CA LEU A 107 -0.56 7.24 17.11
C LEU A 107 -0.17 6.83 18.53
N SER A 108 -1.15 6.52 19.39
CA SER A 108 -0.92 5.94 20.72
C SER A 108 0.06 4.77 20.63
N PRO A 109 1.13 4.74 21.46
CA PRO A 109 1.30 5.45 22.73
C PRO A 109 1.90 6.88 22.66
N ALA A 110 2.25 7.39 21.49
CA ALA A 110 2.84 8.72 21.37
C ALA A 110 1.82 9.82 21.70
N ARG A 111 2.27 10.89 22.37
CA ARG A 111 1.43 12.05 22.65
C ARG A 111 1.48 13.01 21.47
N VAL A 112 0.30 13.42 21.02
CA VAL A 112 0.11 14.37 19.93
C VAL A 112 -0.33 15.71 20.50
N GLU A 113 0.25 16.81 20.02
CA GLU A 113 -0.16 18.16 20.42
C GLU A 113 -1.29 18.67 19.52
N VAL A 114 -1.10 18.57 18.21
CA VAL A 114 -2.06 19.09 17.21
C VAL A 114 -2.11 18.15 16.01
N VAL A 115 -3.32 17.92 15.49
CA VAL A 115 -3.54 17.29 14.19
C VAL A 115 -4.16 18.34 13.27
N ARG A 116 -3.53 18.61 12.13
CA ARG A 116 -4.05 19.48 11.06
C ARG A 116 -4.43 18.61 9.88
N LEU A 117 -5.68 18.71 9.43
CA LEU A 117 -6.14 18.09 8.19
C LEU A 117 -5.77 19.04 7.05
N VAL A 118 -4.69 18.74 6.34
CA VAL A 118 -4.12 19.65 5.33
C VAL A 118 -4.79 19.48 3.97
N ASP A 119 -5.21 18.26 3.65
CA ASP A 119 -6.08 17.96 2.53
C ASP A 119 -7.16 16.95 2.98
N PRO A 120 -8.36 17.43 3.32
CA PRO A 120 -9.46 16.55 3.71
C PRO A 120 -9.95 15.63 2.59
N GLU A 121 -9.83 16.04 1.32
CA GLU A 121 -10.32 15.26 0.18
C GLU A 121 -9.32 14.16 -0.21
N GLY A 122 -8.02 14.41 -0.06
CA GLY A 122 -6.94 13.41 -0.20
C GLY A 122 -6.58 12.66 1.06
N GLN A 123 -7.33 12.88 2.14
CA GLN A 123 -7.11 12.22 3.41
C GLN A 123 -5.66 12.42 3.91
N HIS A 124 -5.12 13.63 3.76
CA HIS A 124 -3.76 13.98 4.19
C HIS A 124 -3.79 14.85 5.44
N ALA A 125 -3.01 14.47 6.44
CA ALA A 125 -2.92 15.15 7.72
C ALA A 125 -1.47 15.35 8.18
N HIS A 126 -1.19 16.53 8.73
CA HIS A 126 0.03 16.83 9.46
C HIS A 126 -0.21 16.68 10.96
N VAL A 127 0.66 15.92 11.61
CA VAL A 127 0.58 15.68 13.04
C VAL A 127 1.80 16.31 13.72
N LEU A 128 1.53 17.28 14.59
CA LEU A 128 2.54 17.96 15.36
C LEU A 128 2.76 17.22 16.67
N VAL A 129 4.00 16.80 16.89
CA VAL A 129 4.44 16.12 18.09
C VAL A 129 5.61 16.86 18.70
N PRO A 130 5.76 16.83 20.04
CA PRO A 130 6.93 17.40 20.68
C PRO A 130 8.18 16.57 20.33
N PRO A 131 9.37 17.18 20.37
CA PRO A 131 10.60 16.56 19.88
C PRO A 131 11.00 15.28 20.63
N ASP A 132 10.60 15.13 21.89
CA ASP A 132 10.82 13.92 22.70
C ASP A 132 9.94 12.75 22.25
N GLN A 133 8.78 13.03 21.66
CA GLN A 133 7.83 12.03 21.17
C GLN A 133 7.99 11.72 19.68
N LEU A 134 8.77 12.50 18.93
CA LEU A 134 8.93 12.36 17.47
C LEU A 134 9.35 10.93 17.08
N SER A 135 10.37 10.39 17.73
CA SER A 135 10.87 9.04 17.47
C SER A 135 9.83 7.96 17.81
N LEU A 136 9.07 8.15 18.89
CA LEU A 136 8.02 7.21 19.30
C LEU A 136 6.82 7.24 18.35
N ALA A 137 6.44 8.43 17.89
CA ALA A 137 5.33 8.64 16.97
C ALA A 137 5.60 8.00 15.61
N ILE A 138 6.81 8.16 15.07
CA ILE A 138 7.25 7.48 13.83
C ILE A 138 7.35 5.97 14.07
N GLY A 139 7.98 5.57 15.19
CA GLY A 139 8.25 4.18 15.54
C GLY A 139 9.44 3.59 14.77
N ARG A 140 9.83 2.37 15.14
CA ARG A 140 10.95 1.66 14.52
C ARG A 140 10.66 1.40 13.04
N GLU A 141 11.52 1.89 12.14
CA GLU A 141 11.34 1.80 10.68
C GLU A 141 9.97 2.33 10.21
N GLY A 142 9.42 3.32 10.90
CA GLY A 142 8.11 3.91 10.57
C GLY A 142 6.92 2.99 10.86
N GLN A 143 7.10 1.91 11.63
CA GLN A 143 6.01 0.94 11.88
C GLN A 143 4.79 1.60 12.53
N ASN A 144 4.96 2.54 13.46
CA ASN A 144 3.83 3.11 14.19
C ASN A 144 2.98 4.00 13.27
N VAL A 145 3.62 4.92 12.54
CA VAL A 145 2.95 5.80 11.58
C VAL A 145 2.32 5.02 10.42
N ARG A 146 3.00 3.97 9.91
CA ARG A 146 2.47 3.12 8.84
C ARG A 146 1.25 2.31 9.27
N LEU A 147 1.23 1.80 10.51
CA LEU A 147 0.06 1.13 11.06
C LEU A 147 -1.08 2.12 11.32
N ALA A 148 -0.78 3.33 11.81
CA ALA A 148 -1.77 4.38 12.02
C ALA A 148 -2.42 4.81 10.68
N ALA A 149 -1.62 5.08 9.66
CA ALA A 149 -2.09 5.44 8.32
C ALA A 149 -2.98 4.36 7.70
N ARG A 150 -2.58 3.08 7.83
CA ARG A 150 -3.41 1.95 7.37
C ARG A 150 -4.70 1.76 8.18
N LEU A 151 -4.68 2.13 9.46
CA LEU A 151 -5.85 2.00 10.33
C LEU A 151 -6.89 3.08 10.03
N THR A 152 -6.44 4.32 9.84
CA THR A 152 -7.31 5.47 9.59
C THR A 152 -7.67 5.64 8.12
N GLY A 153 -6.84 5.14 7.21
CA GLY A 153 -6.92 5.43 5.78
C GLY A 153 -6.31 6.78 5.39
N TRP A 154 -5.70 7.51 6.33
CA TRP A 154 -5.11 8.83 6.07
C TRP A 154 -3.62 8.74 5.82
N LYS A 155 -3.10 9.58 4.93
CA LYS A 155 -1.68 9.88 4.85
C LYS A 155 -1.32 10.78 6.03
N ILE A 156 -0.38 10.31 6.87
CA ILE A 156 -0.01 10.97 8.12
C ILE A 156 1.46 11.37 8.06
N ASP A 157 1.72 12.68 8.04
CA ASP A 157 3.07 13.22 8.14
C ASP A 157 3.32 13.77 9.55
N ILE A 158 4.31 13.22 10.22
CA ILE A 158 4.65 13.61 11.60
C ILE A 158 5.72 14.71 11.53
N LYS A 159 5.43 15.86 12.13
CA LYS A 159 6.29 17.04 12.17
C LYS A 159 6.58 17.43 13.61
N ASN A 160 7.75 18.03 13.83
CA ASN A 160 8.12 18.58 15.12
C ASN A 160 7.36 19.89 15.35
N SER A 161 6.64 20.01 16.47
CA SER A 161 5.84 21.19 16.76
C SER A 161 6.66 22.48 16.89
N THR A 162 7.94 22.39 17.27
CA THR A 162 8.80 23.58 17.43
C THR A 162 9.34 24.11 16.11
N GLU A 163 9.44 23.26 15.09
CA GLU A 163 10.04 23.58 13.78
C GLU A 163 8.99 23.74 12.67
N TYR A 164 7.72 23.52 13.00
CA TYR A 164 6.63 23.53 12.03
C TYR A 164 6.27 24.94 11.60
N ASP A 165 6.56 25.28 10.35
CA ASP A 165 6.08 26.49 9.70
C ASP A 165 4.80 26.19 8.92
N GLN A 166 3.68 26.70 9.43
CA GLN A 166 2.36 26.50 8.86
C GLN A 166 2.27 27.05 7.43
N SER A 167 2.88 28.21 7.18
CA SER A 167 2.69 28.93 5.92
C SER A 167 3.36 28.24 4.74
N SER A 168 4.57 27.71 4.95
CA SER A 168 5.29 26.96 3.92
C SER A 168 4.65 25.60 3.67
N GLU A 169 4.25 24.87 4.72
CA GLU A 169 3.63 23.56 4.58
C GLU A 169 2.25 23.66 3.90
N ASP A 170 1.44 24.67 4.24
CA ASP A 170 0.14 24.90 3.60
C ASP A 170 0.32 25.27 2.10
N ALA A 171 1.40 25.96 1.72
CA ALA A 171 1.70 26.26 0.31
C ALA A 171 2.09 25.00 -0.48
N VAL A 172 2.90 24.12 0.10
CA VAL A 172 3.28 22.83 -0.53
C VAL A 172 2.05 21.94 -0.73
N VAL A 173 1.17 21.88 0.27
CA VAL A 173 -0.06 21.09 0.15
C VAL A 173 -1.01 21.68 -0.88
N ALA A 174 -1.14 23.01 -0.97
CA ALA A 174 -1.97 23.64 -1.98
C ALA A 174 -1.49 23.32 -3.42
N GLU A 175 -0.18 23.28 -3.64
CA GLU A 175 0.38 22.87 -4.92
C GLU A 175 0.06 21.40 -5.25
N LEU A 176 0.19 20.50 -4.26
CA LEU A 176 -0.17 19.08 -4.42
C LEU A 176 -1.66 18.88 -4.72
N ILE A 177 -2.54 19.65 -4.07
CA ILE A 177 -3.99 19.61 -4.34
C ILE A 177 -4.26 20.03 -5.78
N SER A 178 -3.66 21.12 -6.25
CA SER A 178 -3.83 21.60 -7.63
C SER A 178 -3.38 20.55 -8.65
N GLN A 179 -2.22 19.92 -8.44
CA GLN A 179 -1.72 18.87 -9.34
C GLN A 179 -2.67 17.68 -9.41
N ARG A 180 -3.20 17.25 -8.25
CA ARG A 180 -4.17 16.16 -8.20
C ARG A 180 -5.47 16.51 -8.92
N GLU A 181 -6.01 17.70 -8.74
CA GLU A 181 -7.23 18.14 -9.42
C GLU A 181 -7.06 18.15 -10.94
N GLU A 182 -5.90 18.57 -11.44
CA GLU A 182 -5.54 18.53 -12.86
C GLU A 182 -5.48 17.08 -13.39
N GLU A 183 -4.82 16.18 -12.66
CA GLU A 183 -4.74 14.75 -13.02
C GLU A 183 -6.14 14.09 -13.04
N GLU A 184 -6.98 14.36 -12.04
CA GLU A 184 -8.35 13.84 -11.97
C GLU A 184 -9.25 14.41 -13.09
N ALA A 185 -9.00 15.64 -13.54
CA ALA A 185 -9.71 16.22 -14.68
C ALA A 185 -9.32 15.52 -16.00
N LEU A 186 -8.02 15.27 -16.21
CA LEU A 186 -7.52 14.55 -17.37
C LEU A 186 -8.03 13.10 -17.40
N GLN A 187 -8.05 12.43 -16.24
CA GLN A 187 -8.56 11.06 -16.15
C GLN A 187 -10.05 10.98 -16.49
N ARG A 188 -10.87 11.92 -15.99
CA ARG A 188 -12.29 11.98 -16.35
C ARG A 188 -12.51 12.20 -17.85
N GLU A 189 -11.74 13.08 -18.48
CA GLU A 189 -11.83 13.26 -19.94
C GLU A 189 -11.47 11.96 -20.69
N ALA A 190 -10.45 11.24 -20.24
CA ALA A 190 -10.06 9.96 -20.82
C ALA A 190 -11.15 8.89 -20.66
N GLU A 191 -11.74 8.77 -19.47
CA GLU A 191 -12.84 7.84 -19.18
C GLU A 191 -14.08 8.14 -20.01
N GLU A 192 -14.45 9.42 -20.18
CA GLU A 192 -15.57 9.84 -21.02
C GLU A 192 -15.33 9.49 -22.49
N ARG A 193 -14.12 9.69 -23.01
CA ARG A 193 -13.74 9.31 -24.38
C ARG A 193 -13.89 7.81 -24.60
N ILE A 194 -13.37 7.00 -23.68
CA ILE A 194 -13.47 5.53 -23.74
C ILE A 194 -14.94 5.09 -23.68
N ALA A 195 -15.74 5.70 -22.80
CA ALA A 195 -17.16 5.36 -22.66
C ALA A 195 -17.96 5.66 -23.94
N VAL A 196 -17.69 6.78 -24.62
CA VAL A 196 -18.31 7.12 -25.91
C VAL A 196 -17.93 6.12 -26.99
N GLU A 197 -16.65 5.75 -27.07
CA GLU A 197 -16.16 4.74 -28.03
C GLU A 197 -16.80 3.35 -27.77
N GLN A 198 -16.85 2.92 -26.51
CA GLN A 198 -17.47 1.66 -26.12
C GLN A 198 -18.98 1.64 -26.41
N ALA A 199 -19.68 2.76 -26.18
CA ALA A 199 -21.10 2.88 -26.50
C ALA A 199 -21.35 2.77 -28.01
N ALA A 200 -20.53 3.44 -28.84
CA ALA A 200 -20.63 3.35 -30.30
C ALA A 200 -20.37 1.92 -30.80
N ARG A 201 -19.35 1.24 -30.25
CA ARG A 201 -19.04 -0.16 -30.58
C ARG A 201 -20.16 -1.11 -30.16
N ALA A 202 -20.78 -0.88 -29.01
CA ALA A 202 -21.92 -1.67 -28.55
C ALA A 202 -23.18 -1.46 -29.42
N GLU A 203 -23.42 -0.23 -29.89
CA GLU A 203 -24.50 0.06 -30.84
C GLU A 203 -24.27 -0.63 -32.20
N GLU A 204 -23.03 -0.61 -32.70
CA GLU A 204 -22.65 -1.32 -33.93
C GLU A 204 -22.82 -2.84 -33.78
N ASP A 205 -22.37 -3.43 -32.67
CA ASP A 205 -22.52 -4.86 -32.38
C ASP A 205 -24.01 -5.26 -32.28
N ALA A 206 -24.82 -4.45 -31.58
CA ALA A 206 -26.27 -4.66 -31.50
C ALA A 206 -26.94 -4.62 -32.88
N ARG A 207 -26.54 -3.65 -33.73
CA ARG A 207 -27.03 -3.54 -35.11
C ARG A 207 -26.63 -4.73 -35.97
N LEU A 208 -25.38 -5.20 -35.85
CA LEU A 208 -24.90 -6.39 -36.57
C LEU A 208 -25.66 -7.64 -36.15
N ARG A 209 -25.93 -7.81 -34.84
CA ARG A 209 -26.70 -8.92 -34.29
C ARG A 209 -28.16 -8.93 -34.77
N GLU A 210 -28.75 -7.75 -35.00
CA GLU A 210 -30.08 -7.65 -35.60
C GLU A 210 -30.08 -7.99 -37.09
N LEU A 211 -29.06 -7.54 -37.84
CA LEU A 211 -28.95 -7.77 -39.29
C LEU A 211 -28.56 -9.23 -39.62
N TYR A 212 -27.79 -9.87 -38.74
CA TYR A 212 -27.38 -11.27 -38.82
C TYR A 212 -27.71 -11.99 -37.51
N PRO A 213 -28.97 -12.43 -37.33
CA PRO A 213 -29.33 -13.30 -36.22
C PRO A 213 -28.52 -14.60 -36.35
N LEU A 214 -27.63 -14.86 -35.39
CA LEU A 214 -26.98 -16.16 -35.33
C LEU A 214 -28.06 -17.22 -35.08
N PRO A 215 -28.01 -18.38 -35.78
CA PRO A 215 -28.88 -19.49 -35.44
C PRO A 215 -28.70 -19.83 -33.96
N GLU A 216 -29.79 -19.97 -33.22
CA GLU A 216 -29.72 -20.58 -31.89
C GLU A 216 -29.23 -22.02 -32.10
N ASP A 217 -28.14 -22.38 -31.43
CA ASP A 217 -27.55 -23.71 -31.52
C ASP A 217 -28.53 -24.77 -30.97
N GLU A 218 -29.49 -25.22 -31.79
CA GLU A 218 -30.21 -26.47 -31.60
C GLU A 218 -29.42 -27.58 -32.30
N GLU A 219 -28.75 -28.38 -31.47
CA GLU A 219 -28.31 -29.77 -31.67
C GLU A 219 -28.24 -30.30 -33.13
N GLY A 220 -27.01 -30.58 -33.59
CA GLY A 220 -26.81 -31.61 -34.61
C GLY A 220 -25.63 -31.42 -35.55
N TYR A 221 -24.39 -31.52 -35.05
CA TYR A 221 -23.28 -31.93 -35.92
C TYR A 221 -23.45 -33.43 -36.22
N ALA A 222 -24.35 -33.76 -37.15
CA ALA A 222 -24.33 -35.03 -37.85
C ALA A 222 -23.46 -34.87 -39.11
N GLU A 223 -22.62 -35.88 -39.33
CA GLU A 223 -21.87 -36.14 -40.56
C GLU A 223 -22.66 -35.77 -41.82
N ASP A 224 -22.01 -35.08 -42.76
CA ASP A 224 -21.82 -35.57 -44.13
C ASP A 224 -21.06 -34.51 -44.93
N GLY A 225 -19.91 -34.91 -45.47
CA GLY A 225 -19.00 -34.03 -46.19
C GLY A 225 -19.39 -33.80 -47.63
N GLU A 226 -19.01 -32.63 -48.15
CA GLU A 226 -18.51 -32.52 -49.52
C GLU A 226 -17.33 -31.54 -49.52
N TYR A 227 -16.18 -32.10 -49.89
CA TYR A 227 -14.93 -31.41 -50.17
C TYR A 227 -15.01 -30.91 -51.61
N TYR A 228 -14.96 -29.59 -51.83
CA TYR A 228 -14.66 -29.04 -53.15
C TYR A 228 -13.23 -28.52 -53.13
N GLU A 229 -12.35 -29.36 -53.66
CA GLU A 229 -10.98 -29.04 -54.06
C GLU A 229 -10.99 -28.51 -55.51
N ASP A 230 -9.91 -27.81 -55.86
CA ASP A 230 -9.57 -27.14 -57.12
C ASP A 230 -10.11 -25.71 -57.34
N ALA A 231 -9.34 -24.74 -57.83
CA ALA A 231 -7.90 -24.56 -57.99
C ALA A 231 -7.71 -23.12 -58.51
N GLU A 232 -6.65 -22.48 -58.04
CA GLU A 232 -5.88 -21.35 -58.59
C GLU A 232 -6.41 -20.57 -59.81
N ALA A 233 -6.47 -19.23 -59.68
CA ALA A 233 -5.55 -18.34 -60.39
C ALA A 233 -5.70 -16.85 -59.99
N SER A 234 -4.56 -16.30 -59.57
CA SER A 234 -4.08 -14.92 -59.77
C SER A 234 -4.78 -13.76 -59.06
N GLY A 235 -4.09 -13.26 -58.03
CA GLY A 235 -4.32 -11.95 -57.41
C GLY A 235 -3.26 -11.66 -56.35
N GLU A 236 -1.97 -11.80 -56.70
CA GLU A 236 -0.86 -11.42 -55.84
C GLU A 236 -0.94 -9.94 -55.45
N VAL A 237 -1.01 -9.68 -54.15
CA VAL A 237 -0.52 -8.42 -53.56
C VAL A 237 0.29 -8.81 -52.32
N PRO A 238 1.58 -8.45 -52.24
CA PRO A 238 2.50 -9.04 -51.28
C PRO A 238 2.27 -8.49 -49.87
N VAL A 239 2.21 -9.40 -48.89
CA VAL A 239 2.34 -9.07 -47.47
C VAL A 239 3.83 -8.94 -47.19
N ALA A 240 4.29 -7.72 -46.92
CA ALA A 240 5.66 -7.47 -46.50
C ALA A 240 5.82 -7.90 -45.04
N GLU A 241 6.60 -8.96 -44.86
CA GLU A 241 7.20 -9.39 -43.61
C GLU A 241 8.53 -8.61 -43.42
N ALA A 242 8.48 -7.59 -42.57
CA ALA A 242 9.57 -6.85 -41.92
C ALA A 242 8.86 -5.74 -41.13
N VAL A 243 8.87 -5.68 -39.80
CA VAL A 243 10.02 -5.37 -38.95
C VAL A 243 9.76 -5.91 -37.53
N GLU A 244 10.30 -7.08 -37.20
CA GLU A 244 10.78 -7.35 -35.83
C GLU A 244 12.27 -6.97 -35.82
N GLU A 245 12.55 -5.70 -35.56
CA GLU A 245 13.86 -5.20 -35.09
C GLU A 245 13.75 -3.67 -34.85
N SER A 246 13.20 -3.29 -33.70
CA SER A 246 13.36 -1.95 -33.11
C SER A 246 12.87 -1.92 -31.66
N PHE A 247 13.36 -2.87 -30.86
CA PHE A 247 13.28 -2.86 -29.39
C PHE A 247 14.66 -3.16 -28.80
N GLU A 248 15.69 -2.45 -29.30
CA GLU A 248 17.01 -2.41 -28.67
C GLU A 248 17.77 -1.20 -29.23
N THR A 249 17.36 0.02 -28.87
CA THR A 249 18.13 1.27 -29.01
C THR A 249 17.34 2.45 -28.43
N ALA A 250 17.08 2.41 -27.11
CA ALA A 250 16.65 3.59 -26.34
C ALA A 250 17.10 3.52 -24.87
N GLU A 251 18.09 2.68 -24.53
CA GLU A 251 18.77 2.66 -23.22
C GLU A 251 20.29 2.96 -23.35
N THR A 252 20.74 3.58 -24.44
CA THR A 252 22.16 3.92 -24.59
C THR A 252 22.37 5.29 -25.25
N GLU A 253 21.66 6.30 -24.75
CA GLU A 253 22.00 7.73 -24.98
C GLU A 253 22.02 8.56 -23.68
N LEU A 254 22.07 7.92 -22.49
CA LEU A 254 22.20 8.63 -21.20
C LEU A 254 23.45 8.25 -20.39
N GLN A 255 24.47 7.62 -21.02
CA GLN A 255 25.76 7.32 -20.36
C GLN A 255 27.00 7.74 -21.17
N ALA A 256 26.87 8.73 -22.05
CA ALA A 256 27.98 9.21 -22.89
C ALA A 256 28.26 10.72 -22.78
N GLU A 257 27.88 11.37 -21.68
CA GLU A 257 28.26 12.78 -21.41
C GLU A 257 28.98 13.02 -20.07
N ASP A 258 29.39 11.98 -19.32
CA ASP A 258 30.11 12.18 -18.04
C ASP A 258 31.48 11.46 -17.96
N GLN A 259 32.14 11.24 -19.10
CA GLN A 259 33.54 10.78 -19.12
C GLN A 259 34.34 11.37 -20.29
N SER A 260 34.56 12.69 -20.28
CA SER A 260 35.71 13.27 -21.00
C SER A 260 36.14 14.68 -20.54
N GLU A 261 36.27 14.90 -19.23
CA GLU A 261 37.11 15.96 -18.63
C GLU A 261 37.51 15.43 -17.23
N GLN A 262 38.74 15.12 -16.83
CA GLN A 262 40.08 15.40 -17.28
C GLN A 262 40.98 14.21 -16.87
N GLN A 263 41.81 13.76 -17.80
CA GLN A 263 42.97 12.93 -17.54
C GLN A 263 44.21 13.80 -17.79
N GLY A 264 45.12 13.79 -16.82
CA GLY A 264 46.41 14.48 -16.84
C GLY A 264 46.71 14.92 -15.40
N ASP A 265 47.68 14.37 -14.67
CA ASP A 265 49.01 13.99 -15.09
C ASP A 265 49.64 13.11 -13.98
N ALA A 266 50.52 12.19 -14.35
CA ALA A 266 51.41 11.40 -13.49
C ALA A 266 52.77 11.31 -14.22
N PRO A 267 53.89 10.81 -13.66
CA PRO A 267 54.19 10.27 -12.32
C PRO A 267 55.47 10.93 -11.72
N ASP A 268 55.95 10.58 -10.53
CA ASP A 268 57.11 9.70 -10.20
C ASP A 268 57.52 10.12 -8.76
N SER A 269 58.17 9.38 -7.86
CA SER A 269 58.76 8.05 -7.80
C SER A 269 59.13 7.77 -6.32
N GLU A 270 59.21 6.49 -5.98
CA GLU A 270 60.21 5.87 -5.09
C GLU A 270 60.24 6.01 -3.55
N LEU A 271 60.43 4.82 -2.95
CA LEU A 271 61.18 4.42 -1.74
C LEU A 271 60.40 4.15 -0.43
N ALA A 272 60.22 2.85 -0.17
CA ALA A 272 60.33 2.23 1.17
C ALA A 272 61.83 2.03 1.52
N PRO A 273 62.25 1.33 2.62
CA PRO A 273 61.58 0.94 3.87
C PRO A 273 62.46 1.19 5.15
N SER A 274 61.94 0.91 6.36
CA SER A 274 62.63 0.28 7.55
C SER A 274 61.95 0.73 8.86
N ALA A 275 61.30 -0.15 9.64
CA ALA A 275 61.84 -1.05 10.70
C ALA A 275 61.96 -0.41 12.12
N SER A 276 61.46 -1.17 13.12
CA SER A 276 61.80 -1.23 14.56
C SER A 276 61.56 0.02 15.43
N ASP A 277 61.25 -0.05 16.73
CA ASP A 277 60.90 -1.09 17.71
C ASP A 277 60.43 -0.33 18.99
N ASP A 278 59.87 -1.06 19.98
CA ASP A 278 59.91 -0.78 21.43
C ASP A 278 59.08 0.40 22.00
N GLU A 279 58.54 0.42 23.22
CA GLU A 279 58.22 -0.54 24.30
C GLU A 279 57.42 0.29 25.36
N GLU A 280 56.89 -0.38 26.40
CA GLU A 280 56.40 0.19 27.68
C GLU A 280 55.14 1.10 27.64
N GLY A 281 54.05 0.82 28.35
CA GLY A 281 53.92 0.27 29.69
C GLY A 281 53.59 1.39 30.68
N ALA A 282 52.36 1.42 31.24
CA ALA A 282 52.08 1.86 32.61
C ALA A 282 50.57 2.04 32.90
N ARG A 283 50.12 1.23 33.87
CA ARG A 283 49.08 1.48 34.90
C ARG A 283 47.60 1.33 34.54
#